data_AF-A0ABC8UV33-F1
#
_entry.id   AF-A0ABC8UV33-F1
#
_cell.length_a   1.000
_cell.length_b   1.000
_cell.length_c   1.000
_cell.angle_alpha   90.00
_cell.angle_beta   90.00
_cell.angle_gamma   90.00
#
_symmetry.space_group_name_H-M   'P 1'
#
loop_
_entity.id
_entity.type
_entity.pdbx_description
1 polymer ?
#
loop_
_entity_poly.entity_id
_entity_poly.type
_entity_poly.pdbx_seq_one_letter_code
_entity_poly.pdbx_strand_id
1 'polypeptide(L)'
;MEWMSSVRTWLSVSFLASLLLLFRWTKAVKGSSKQRPPGPPGWPIVGNMFDLGTMPHQTFYKLRAKYGPVLWLKLGLVDTMVIQSAKAAAELFKNHDLPFSDRKVPEAITALGYNQGSLAFARHGPDWRILRRLCSMELLVNKRLHESAPIRQKCIDKMIEWIEEDSSSSCARGGSGGVELVRFLHIMAFNLVGNLMLSRDLLDMQSEAGHVFFEAMNMLMQWAGKPNVADFVPFLKWLDPLGIKRNMARHMGRCMKVVAGFIDERVHEKQSGREKVKKDFLNALLEYEGTGKEGPDKISKKNMNIIILLCYLYENTAIICTFQESSNSEMEWMSSVLTWLSVSFLASLLLLFTWTKAAKGSSKQRPPGPPGWPIVGNMFDLGTMPHQTFYKLRAKYGPVLWLKLGLVDTMVIQSAKAAAELFKNNDLPFSDRKVPKALTALGYNQGSLAMAQTVAYYDDSAPWSSWLTKDSTSRLRSGKSALTRWSSG
;
A
#
# COMPACT_ATOMS: atom_id res chain seq x y z
N MET A 1 -23.83 34.91 8.59
CA MET A 1 -22.34 34.80 8.57
C MET A 1 -21.76 34.12 9.82
N GLU A 2 -22.53 33.95 10.89
CA GLU A 2 -22.08 33.39 12.17
C GLU A 2 -21.84 31.87 12.16
N TRP A 3 -22.48 31.13 11.24
CA TRP A 3 -22.25 29.69 11.12
C TRP A 3 -20.84 29.36 10.59
N MET A 4 -20.26 30.21 9.73
CA MET A 4 -18.91 30.00 9.17
C MET A 4 -17.80 30.34 10.18
N SER A 5 -18.01 31.31 11.07
CA SER A 5 -17.09 31.55 12.19
C SER A 5 -17.12 30.38 13.17
N SER A 6 -18.31 29.85 13.45
CA SER A 6 -18.50 28.67 14.30
C SER A 6 -17.80 27.43 13.74
N VAL A 7 -17.94 27.14 12.44
CA VAL A 7 -17.25 25.99 11.82
C VAL A 7 -15.72 26.17 11.86
N ARG A 8 -15.20 27.38 11.66
CA ARG A 8 -13.76 27.63 11.78
C ARG A 8 -13.26 27.43 13.20
N THR A 9 -14.00 27.90 14.21
CA THR A 9 -13.60 27.70 15.60
C THR A 9 -13.62 26.22 15.96
N TRP A 10 -14.63 25.45 15.53
CA TRP A 10 -14.67 24.00 15.75
C TRP A 10 -13.53 23.24 15.05
N LEU A 11 -13.19 23.61 13.81
CA LEU A 11 -12.04 23.02 13.09
C LEU A 11 -10.70 23.37 13.75
N SER A 12 -10.51 24.61 14.19
CA SER A 12 -9.30 25.04 14.91
C SER A 12 -9.19 24.36 16.27
N VAL A 13 -10.30 24.22 17.02
CA VAL A 13 -10.35 23.49 18.29
C VAL A 13 -10.08 22.00 18.08
N SER A 14 -10.64 21.38 17.03
CA SER A 14 -10.37 19.98 16.69
C SER A 14 -8.90 19.76 16.27
N PHE A 15 -8.31 20.69 15.52
CA PHE A 15 -6.90 20.64 15.16
C PHE A 15 -5.98 20.84 16.37
N LEU A 16 -6.28 21.80 17.25
CA LEU A 16 -5.54 21.99 18.51
C LEU A 16 -5.70 20.80 19.46
N ALA A 17 -6.90 20.22 19.55
CA ALA A 17 -7.17 19.03 20.34
C ALA A 17 -6.42 17.82 19.78
N SER A 18 -6.37 17.63 18.45
CA SER A 18 -5.59 16.56 17.84
C SER A 18 -4.09 16.76 18.02
N LEU A 19 -3.59 18.00 17.94
CA LEU A 19 -2.19 18.33 18.23
C LEU A 19 -1.84 18.09 19.71
N LEU A 20 -2.72 18.47 20.63
CA LEU A 20 -2.57 18.23 22.07
C LEU A 20 -2.63 16.73 22.39
N LEU A 21 -3.54 15.99 21.76
CA LEU A 21 -3.62 14.54 21.89
C LEU A 21 -2.35 13.87 21.33
N LEU A 22 -1.85 14.30 20.17
CA LEU A 22 -0.56 13.86 19.62
C LEU A 22 0.61 14.19 20.56
N PHE A 23 0.63 15.38 21.15
CA PHE A 23 1.69 15.80 22.08
C PHE A 23 1.63 15.05 23.41
N ARG A 24 0.44 14.83 23.97
CA ARG A 24 0.24 14.00 25.17
C ARG A 24 0.57 12.54 24.89
N TRP A 25 0.21 12.04 23.72
CA TRP A 25 0.50 10.67 23.31
C TRP A 25 2.00 10.45 23.08
N THR A 26 2.69 11.38 22.44
CA THR A 26 4.16 11.31 22.30
C THR A 26 4.88 11.38 23.65
N LYS A 27 4.37 12.16 24.61
CA LYS A 27 4.87 12.15 26.01
C LYS A 27 4.54 10.85 26.75
N ALA A 28 3.36 10.29 26.56
CA ALA A 28 2.98 8.99 27.15
C ALA A 28 3.83 7.84 26.59
N VAL A 29 4.15 7.86 25.30
CA VAL A 29 5.07 6.89 24.67
C VAL A 29 6.50 6.99 25.22
N LYS A 30 6.93 8.18 25.65
CA LYS A 30 8.22 8.38 26.35
C LYS A 30 8.21 7.91 27.81
N GLY A 31 7.04 7.63 28.39
CA GLY A 31 6.87 7.38 29.83
C GLY A 31 6.55 5.94 30.18
N SER A 32 7.55 5.06 30.25
CA SER A 32 7.64 3.89 31.16
C SER A 32 8.89 3.07 30.83
N SER A 33 10.08 3.64 31.10
CA SER A 33 11.37 3.11 30.66
C SER A 33 12.11 2.24 31.70
N LYS A 34 11.53 1.90 32.85
CA LYS A 34 12.32 1.21 33.90
C LYS A 34 12.43 -0.30 33.73
N GLN A 35 11.65 -0.93 32.84
CA GLN A 35 11.58 -2.39 32.72
C GLN A 35 11.74 -2.96 31.30
N ARG A 36 12.03 -2.12 30.29
CA ARG A 36 12.20 -2.58 28.90
C ARG A 36 13.68 -2.59 28.50
N PRO A 37 14.11 -3.52 27.63
CA PRO A 37 15.44 -3.45 27.02
C PRO A 37 15.65 -2.12 26.29
N PRO A 38 16.91 -1.67 26.15
CA PRO A 38 17.24 -0.46 25.39
C PRO A 38 16.86 -0.58 23.91
N GLY A 39 16.58 0.55 23.26
CA GLY A 39 16.30 0.58 21.82
C GLY A 39 16.03 1.99 21.29
N PRO A 40 16.06 2.18 19.96
CA PRO A 40 15.77 3.47 19.33
C PRO A 40 14.32 3.90 19.58
N PRO A 41 14.05 5.19 19.81
CA PRO A 41 12.68 5.68 19.95
C PRO A 41 11.93 5.49 18.63
N GLY A 42 10.75 4.85 18.69
CA GLY A 42 9.89 4.65 17.52
C GLY A 42 9.02 5.87 17.21
N TRP A 43 8.66 6.04 15.95
CA TRP A 43 7.70 7.04 15.49
C TRP A 43 6.28 6.73 15.98
N PRO A 44 5.40 7.75 16.12
CA PRO A 44 3.99 7.52 16.43
C PRO A 44 3.34 6.60 15.38
N ILE A 45 2.53 5.63 15.83
CA ILE A 45 1.81 4.62 15.02
C ILE A 45 2.70 3.62 14.26
N VAL A 46 3.73 4.08 13.56
CA VAL A 46 4.56 3.25 12.68
C VAL A 46 5.76 2.63 13.42
N GLY A 47 6.14 3.18 14.57
CA GLY A 47 7.27 2.70 15.35
C GLY A 47 8.59 2.87 14.60
N ASN A 48 9.42 1.83 14.59
CA ASN A 48 10.74 1.81 13.97
C ASN A 48 10.74 1.26 12.53
N MET A 49 9.58 0.97 11.93
CA MET A 49 9.54 0.28 10.62
C MET A 49 10.32 1.03 9.52
N PHE A 50 10.22 2.36 9.48
CA PHE A 50 10.95 3.18 8.50
C PHE A 50 12.45 3.25 8.76
N ASP A 51 12.87 3.01 10.00
CA ASP A 51 14.29 3.04 10.38
C ASP A 51 15.02 1.76 9.91
N LEU A 52 14.30 0.69 9.55
CA LEU A 52 14.88 -0.62 9.24
C LEU A 52 15.38 -0.78 7.81
N GLY A 53 14.89 0.04 6.88
CA GLY A 53 15.26 -0.03 5.46
C GLY A 53 14.88 -1.35 4.79
N THR A 54 15.52 -1.64 3.66
CA THR A 54 15.28 -2.82 2.83
C THR A 54 15.89 -4.11 3.38
N MET A 55 16.86 -4.02 4.30
CA MET A 55 17.49 -5.18 4.90
C MET A 55 17.38 -5.12 6.43
N PRO A 56 16.17 -5.37 7.00
CA PRO A 56 15.92 -5.23 8.43
C PRO A 56 16.91 -6.00 9.32
N HIS A 57 17.30 -7.19 8.90
CA HIS A 57 18.26 -8.03 9.63
C HIS A 57 19.65 -7.38 9.75
N GLN A 58 20.14 -6.70 8.70
CA GLN A 58 21.40 -5.94 8.76
C GLN A 58 21.26 -4.70 9.63
N THR A 59 20.13 -4.00 9.56
CA THR A 59 19.88 -2.84 10.40
C THR A 59 19.79 -3.22 11.87
N PHE A 60 19.11 -4.32 12.20
CA PHE A 60 19.11 -4.88 13.56
C PHE A 60 20.54 -5.12 14.04
N TYR A 61 21.38 -5.77 13.24
CA TYR A 61 22.77 -6.03 13.60
C TYR A 61 23.56 -4.74 13.88
N LYS A 62 23.40 -3.70 13.07
CA LYS A 62 24.05 -2.39 13.28
C LYS A 62 23.60 -1.72 14.58
N LEU A 63 22.32 -1.86 14.97
CA LEU A 63 21.79 -1.30 16.21
C LEU A 63 22.41 -1.92 17.47
N ARG A 64 22.95 -3.15 17.37
CA ARG A 64 23.63 -3.83 18.47
C ARG A 64 24.74 -3.02 19.10
N ALA A 65 25.55 -2.33 18.28
CA ALA A 65 26.69 -1.58 18.76
C ALA A 65 26.30 -0.45 19.73
N LYS A 66 25.09 0.12 19.55
CA LYS A 66 24.60 1.24 20.35
C LYS A 66 23.75 0.82 21.54
N TYR A 67 22.90 -0.19 21.36
CA TYR A 67 21.88 -0.55 22.34
C TYR A 67 22.15 -1.91 23.00
N GLY A 68 23.15 -2.67 22.53
CA GLY A 68 23.53 -3.96 23.10
C GLY A 68 22.82 -5.16 22.46
N PRO A 69 22.99 -6.36 23.05
CA PRO A 69 22.59 -7.63 22.45
C PRO A 69 21.09 -7.95 22.54
N VAL A 70 20.32 -7.18 23.32
CA VAL A 70 18.86 -7.33 23.45
C VAL A 70 18.24 -5.98 23.19
N LEU A 71 17.55 -5.86 22.07
CA LEU A 71 16.93 -4.61 21.61
C LEU A 71 15.43 -4.64 21.83
N TRP A 72 14.88 -3.49 22.20
CA TRP A 72 13.45 -3.25 22.14
C TRP A 72 13.10 -2.35 20.95
N LEU A 73 12.17 -2.80 20.12
CA LEU A 73 11.68 -2.08 18.95
C LEU A 73 10.17 -2.09 18.93
N LYS A 74 9.58 -1.17 18.17
CA LYS A 74 8.15 -1.18 17.88
C LYS A 74 7.94 -1.29 16.38
N LEU A 75 7.32 -2.36 15.91
CA LEU A 75 6.99 -2.52 14.49
C LEU A 75 5.50 -2.20 14.30
N GLY A 76 5.22 -0.97 13.85
CA GLY A 76 3.89 -0.40 13.89
C GLY A 76 3.44 -0.20 15.33
N LEU A 77 2.42 -0.96 15.73
CA LEU A 77 1.87 -1.00 17.08
C LEU A 77 2.33 -2.22 17.88
N VAL A 78 3.17 -3.08 17.29
CA VAL A 78 3.61 -4.33 17.91
C VAL A 78 4.98 -4.17 18.56
N ASP A 79 5.01 -4.35 19.88
CA ASP A 79 6.24 -4.42 20.66
C ASP A 79 7.06 -5.66 20.24
N THR A 80 8.34 -5.46 19.91
CA THR A 80 9.22 -6.47 19.33
C THR A 80 10.57 -6.47 20.05
N MET A 81 10.93 -7.62 20.62
CA MET A 81 12.25 -7.83 21.23
C MET A 81 13.17 -8.55 20.23
N VAL A 82 14.35 -8.01 19.97
CA VAL A 82 15.34 -8.60 19.06
C VAL A 82 16.55 -9.08 19.86
N ILE A 83 16.85 -10.37 19.76
CA ILE A 83 17.97 -11.00 20.45
C ILE A 83 19.11 -11.21 19.45
N GLN A 84 20.31 -10.74 19.80
CA GLN A 84 21.46 -10.69 18.90
C GLN A 84 22.74 -11.28 19.51
N SER A 85 22.61 -12.10 20.55
CA SER A 85 23.74 -12.86 21.10
C SER A 85 23.32 -14.27 21.48
N ALA A 86 24.23 -15.22 21.29
CA ALA A 86 24.02 -16.61 21.68
C ALA A 86 23.74 -16.75 23.19
N LYS A 87 24.41 -15.95 24.03
CA LYS A 87 24.18 -15.95 25.49
C LYS A 87 22.74 -15.53 25.84
N ALA A 88 22.25 -14.43 25.27
CA ALA A 88 20.89 -13.96 25.52
C ALA A 88 19.83 -14.90 24.93
N ALA A 89 20.10 -15.49 23.76
CA ALA A 89 19.21 -16.49 23.16
C ALA A 89 19.15 -17.77 24.01
N ALA A 90 20.30 -18.25 24.51
CA ALA A 90 20.36 -19.38 25.41
C ALA A 90 19.59 -19.12 26.71
N GLU A 91 19.72 -17.92 27.28
CA GLU A 91 18.95 -17.53 28.47
C GLU A 91 17.44 -17.58 28.19
N LEU A 92 16.99 -16.95 27.08
CA LEU A 92 15.59 -16.95 26.70
C LEU A 92 15.05 -18.37 26.49
N PHE A 93 15.73 -19.18 25.68
CA PHE A 93 15.23 -20.50 25.28
C PHE A 93 15.47 -21.61 26.29
N LYS A 94 16.27 -21.38 27.35
CA LYS A 94 16.46 -22.37 28.42
C LYS A 94 15.66 -22.03 29.68
N ASN A 95 15.63 -20.75 30.07
CA ASN A 95 15.08 -20.34 31.38
C ASN A 95 13.73 -19.64 31.25
N HIS A 96 13.37 -19.18 30.05
CA HIS A 96 12.14 -18.43 29.79
C HIS A 96 11.43 -18.93 28.53
N ASP A 97 11.49 -20.21 28.21
CA ASP A 97 10.97 -20.75 26.95
C ASP A 97 9.45 -20.73 26.86
N LEU A 98 8.74 -21.07 27.94
CA LEU A 98 7.29 -21.25 27.95
C LEU A 98 6.51 -19.96 27.60
N PRO A 99 6.82 -18.76 28.13
CA PRO A 99 6.16 -17.52 27.69
C PRO A 99 6.41 -17.16 26.22
N PHE A 100 7.46 -17.71 25.61
CA PHE A 100 7.90 -17.43 24.24
C PHE A 100 7.71 -18.63 23.31
N SER A 101 7.01 -19.68 23.76
CA SER A 101 6.80 -20.90 22.97
C SER A 101 5.83 -20.66 21.81
N ASP A 102 4.92 -19.70 21.98
CA ASP A 102 3.95 -19.30 20.98
C ASP A 102 4.57 -18.38 19.93
N ARG A 103 4.05 -18.48 18.69
CA ARG A 103 4.51 -17.69 17.56
C ARG A 103 3.50 -16.59 17.24
N LYS A 104 4.00 -15.40 16.92
CA LYS A 104 3.17 -14.37 16.29
C LYS A 104 2.78 -14.87 14.90
N VAL A 105 1.48 -15.09 14.70
CA VAL A 105 0.94 -15.60 13.43
C VAL A 105 0.67 -14.43 12.49
N PRO A 106 1.30 -14.38 11.30
CA PRO A 106 0.95 -13.39 10.28
C PRO A 106 -0.50 -13.57 9.83
N GLU A 107 -1.20 -12.48 9.58
CA GLU A 107 -2.62 -12.46 9.24
C GLU A 107 -2.90 -13.29 7.97
N ALA A 108 -1.97 -13.29 7.01
CA ALA A 108 -2.04 -14.15 5.83
C ALA A 108 -2.18 -15.64 6.19
N ILE A 109 -1.36 -16.12 7.14
CA ILE A 109 -1.29 -17.52 7.58
C ILE A 109 -2.57 -17.94 8.34
N THR A 110 -3.39 -17.01 8.81
CA THR A 110 -4.69 -17.33 9.44
C THR A 110 -5.76 -17.78 8.44
N ALA A 111 -5.52 -17.62 7.13
CA ALA A 111 -6.44 -18.02 6.09
C ALA A 111 -6.84 -19.50 6.22
N LEU A 112 -8.16 -19.77 6.12
CA LEU A 112 -8.76 -21.10 6.25
C LEU A 112 -8.43 -21.84 7.57
N GLY A 113 -7.97 -21.11 8.59
CA GLY A 113 -7.56 -21.67 9.88
C GLY A 113 -6.30 -22.53 9.79
N TYR A 114 -5.43 -22.28 8.81
CA TYR A 114 -4.18 -23.03 8.62
C TYR A 114 -3.28 -22.98 9.87
N ASN A 115 -3.21 -21.83 10.54
CA ASN A 115 -2.43 -21.65 11.76
C ASN A 115 -2.83 -22.58 12.92
N GLN A 116 -4.06 -23.09 12.97
CA GLN A 116 -4.54 -23.94 14.07
C GLN A 116 -3.99 -25.37 14.02
N GLY A 117 -3.72 -25.89 12.81
CA GLY A 117 -3.20 -27.25 12.61
C GLY A 117 -1.74 -27.32 12.19
N SER A 118 -1.08 -26.18 12.01
CA SER A 118 0.29 -26.10 11.49
C SER A 118 1.32 -26.19 12.61
N LEU A 119 2.25 -27.14 12.54
CA LEU A 119 3.36 -27.25 13.50
C LEU A 119 4.20 -25.95 13.60
N ALA A 120 4.24 -25.16 12.53
CA ALA A 120 4.99 -23.91 12.47
C ALA A 120 4.27 -22.70 13.07
N PHE A 121 2.97 -22.75 13.36
CA PHE A 121 2.19 -21.59 13.82
C PHE A 121 1.13 -21.89 14.89
N ALA A 122 0.81 -23.16 15.12
CA ALA A 122 -0.12 -23.55 16.17
C ALA A 122 0.45 -23.22 17.55
N ARG A 123 -0.45 -22.90 18.47
CA ARG A 123 -0.10 -22.62 19.86
C ARG A 123 0.50 -23.85 20.52
N HIS A 124 1.43 -23.62 21.43
CA HIS A 124 2.01 -24.69 22.21
C HIS A 124 0.91 -25.37 23.05
N GLY A 125 0.82 -26.70 22.96
CA GLY A 125 -0.22 -27.49 23.63
C GLY A 125 -0.08 -28.98 23.33
N PRO A 126 -0.97 -29.83 23.88
CA PRO A 126 -0.94 -31.29 23.67
C PRO A 126 -0.94 -31.67 22.18
N ASP A 127 -1.84 -31.08 21.39
CA ASP A 127 -1.98 -31.36 19.96
C ASP A 127 -0.70 -31.03 19.18
N TRP A 128 -0.07 -29.89 19.51
CA TRP A 128 1.19 -29.48 18.91
C TRP A 128 2.33 -30.43 19.30
N ARG A 129 2.40 -30.87 20.56
CA ARG A 129 3.42 -31.83 21.03
C ARG A 129 3.31 -33.18 20.32
N ILE A 130 2.09 -33.67 20.10
CA ILE A 130 1.84 -34.92 19.36
C ILE A 130 2.27 -34.77 17.92
N LEU A 131 1.86 -33.69 17.26
CA LEU A 131 2.23 -33.43 15.88
C LEU A 131 3.76 -33.35 15.73
N ARG A 132 4.43 -32.63 16.64
CA ARG A 132 5.89 -32.53 16.68
C ARG A 132 6.53 -33.91 16.80
N ARG A 133 6.04 -34.73 17.73
CA ARG A 133 6.54 -36.09 17.96
C ARG A 133 6.35 -36.96 16.73
N LEU A 134 5.19 -36.91 16.09
CA LEU A 134 4.90 -37.69 14.89
C LEU A 134 5.83 -37.30 13.73
N CYS A 135 5.97 -36.00 13.45
CA CYS A 135 6.93 -35.53 12.45
C CYS A 135 8.36 -35.98 12.79
N SER A 136 8.79 -35.86 14.05
CA SER A 136 10.13 -36.30 14.45
C SER A 136 10.35 -37.80 14.25
N MET A 137 9.43 -38.64 14.73
CA MET A 137 9.55 -40.11 14.68
C MET A 137 9.46 -40.67 13.26
N GLU A 138 8.65 -40.06 12.40
CA GLU A 138 8.40 -40.59 11.06
C GLU A 138 9.30 -39.99 9.98
N LEU A 139 9.88 -38.81 10.21
CA LEU A 139 10.68 -38.12 9.20
C LEU A 139 12.13 -37.87 9.62
N LEU A 140 12.39 -37.58 10.89
CA LEU A 140 13.65 -36.96 11.33
C LEU A 140 14.57 -37.89 12.14
N VAL A 141 14.09 -39.03 12.63
CA VAL A 141 14.95 -40.00 13.32
C VAL A 141 15.94 -40.64 12.34
N ASN A 142 17.15 -40.94 12.82
CA ASN A 142 18.25 -41.50 12.01
C ASN A 142 17.82 -42.69 11.15
N LYS A 143 17.02 -43.61 11.70
CA LYS A 143 16.48 -44.75 10.95
C LYS A 143 15.70 -44.30 9.70
N ARG A 144 14.80 -43.33 9.83
CA ARG A 144 14.00 -42.79 8.72
C ARG A 144 14.84 -42.00 7.72
N LEU A 145 15.87 -41.28 8.20
CA LEU A 145 16.84 -40.60 7.33
C LEU A 145 17.65 -41.58 6.47
N HIS A 146 18.01 -42.76 7.01
CA HIS A 146 18.67 -43.82 6.24
C HIS A 146 17.70 -44.53 5.28
N GLU A 147 16.50 -44.86 5.73
CA GLU A 147 15.47 -45.51 4.89
C GLU A 147 15.06 -44.62 3.68
N SER A 148 15.16 -43.30 3.80
CA SER A 148 14.88 -42.36 2.71
C SER A 148 16.05 -42.14 1.75
N ALA A 149 17.22 -42.74 1.97
CA ALA A 149 18.38 -42.57 1.09
C ALA A 149 18.11 -42.97 -0.38
N PRO A 150 17.46 -44.11 -0.69
CA PRO A 150 17.16 -44.48 -2.07
C PRO A 150 16.23 -43.49 -2.76
N ILE A 151 15.28 -42.90 -2.02
CA ILE A 151 14.36 -41.89 -2.55
C ILE A 151 15.13 -40.61 -2.88
N ARG A 152 16.01 -40.15 -1.98
CA ARG A 152 16.86 -38.98 -2.26
C ARG A 152 17.75 -39.20 -3.47
N GLN A 153 18.36 -40.38 -3.59
CA GLN A 153 19.20 -40.71 -4.74
C GLN A 153 18.38 -40.69 -6.04
N LYS A 154 17.21 -41.34 -6.07
CA LYS A 154 16.29 -41.30 -7.21
C LYS A 154 15.94 -39.86 -7.62
N CYS A 155 15.62 -38.98 -6.67
CA CYS A 155 15.29 -37.59 -6.95
C CYS A 155 16.48 -36.80 -7.51
N ILE A 156 17.69 -37.06 -7.01
CA ILE A 156 18.93 -36.45 -7.51
C ILE A 156 19.26 -36.93 -8.92
N ASP A 157 19.18 -38.24 -9.17
CA ASP A 157 19.48 -38.83 -10.48
C ASP A 157 18.53 -38.26 -11.55
N LYS A 158 17.22 -38.17 -11.25
CA LYS A 158 16.23 -37.55 -12.15
C LYS A 158 16.50 -36.07 -12.39
N MET A 159 16.99 -35.35 -11.37
CA MET A 159 17.36 -33.95 -11.52
C MET A 159 18.56 -33.78 -12.46
N ILE A 160 19.57 -34.64 -12.34
CA ILE A 160 20.76 -34.64 -13.21
C ILE A 160 20.35 -34.93 -14.65
N GLU A 161 19.50 -35.93 -14.87
CA GLU A 161 18.94 -36.26 -16.20
C GLU A 161 18.26 -35.04 -16.84
N TRP A 162 17.40 -34.33 -16.11
CA TRP A 162 16.75 -33.12 -16.61
C TRP A 162 17.72 -31.98 -16.92
N ILE A 163 18.78 -31.84 -16.13
CA ILE A 163 19.82 -30.83 -16.38
C ILE A 163 20.59 -31.16 -17.67
N GLU A 164 20.94 -32.43 -17.87
CA GLU A 164 21.64 -32.91 -19.06
C GLU A 164 20.80 -32.73 -20.33
N GLU A 165 19.50 -33.03 -20.25
CA GLU A 165 18.55 -32.86 -21.35
C GLU A 165 18.37 -31.38 -21.71
N ASP A 166 18.16 -30.51 -20.73
CA ASP A 166 17.98 -29.07 -20.94
C ASP A 166 19.25 -28.43 -21.51
N SER A 167 20.42 -28.77 -20.97
CA SER A 167 21.72 -28.32 -21.46
C SER A 167 21.96 -28.76 -22.92
N SER A 168 21.73 -30.04 -23.21
CA SER A 168 21.89 -30.59 -24.57
C SER A 168 20.92 -29.94 -25.57
N SER A 169 19.66 -29.73 -25.18
CA SER A 169 18.65 -29.06 -26.01
C SER A 169 18.97 -27.58 -26.24
N SER A 170 19.59 -26.90 -25.27
CA SER A 170 20.07 -25.52 -25.41
C SER A 170 21.24 -25.47 -26.41
N CYS A 171 22.22 -26.37 -26.28
CA CYS A 171 23.36 -26.45 -27.19
C CYS A 171 22.91 -26.76 -28.62
N ALA A 172 21.95 -27.68 -28.81
CA ALA A 172 21.39 -28.01 -30.13
C ALA A 172 20.69 -26.81 -30.82
N ARG A 173 20.21 -25.85 -30.04
CA ARG A 173 19.62 -24.58 -30.54
C ARG A 173 20.65 -23.45 -30.69
N GLY A 174 21.94 -23.73 -30.54
CA GLY A 174 23.02 -22.74 -30.62
C GLY A 174 23.19 -21.87 -29.36
N GLY A 175 22.59 -22.27 -28.23
CA GLY A 175 22.73 -21.58 -26.94
C GLY A 175 24.02 -21.96 -26.20
N SER A 176 24.30 -21.28 -25.08
CA SER A 176 25.53 -21.46 -24.28
C SER A 176 25.60 -22.75 -23.46
N GLY A 177 24.51 -23.52 -23.38
CA GLY A 177 24.38 -24.66 -22.47
C GLY A 177 24.23 -24.27 -20.99
N GLY A 178 24.06 -22.98 -20.71
CA GLY A 178 23.79 -22.49 -19.35
C GLY A 178 22.40 -22.91 -18.87
N VAL A 179 22.32 -23.33 -17.60
CA VAL A 179 21.08 -23.82 -16.97
C VAL A 179 20.75 -23.01 -15.71
N GLU A 180 19.46 -22.79 -15.47
CA GLU A 180 18.97 -22.17 -14.23
C GLU A 180 18.78 -23.24 -13.16
N LEU A 181 19.76 -23.40 -12.27
CA LEU A 181 19.78 -24.48 -11.27
C LEU A 181 18.59 -24.44 -10.29
N VAL A 182 18.13 -23.24 -9.92
CA VAL A 182 17.03 -23.05 -8.95
C VAL A 182 15.77 -23.78 -9.39
N ARG A 183 15.46 -23.74 -10.69
CA ARG A 183 14.30 -24.44 -11.29
C ARG A 183 14.35 -25.95 -11.02
N PHE A 184 15.50 -26.57 -11.28
CA PHE A 184 15.66 -28.02 -11.13
C PHE A 184 15.68 -28.46 -9.66
N LEU A 185 16.35 -27.69 -8.81
CA LEU A 185 16.36 -27.94 -7.36
C LEU A 185 14.96 -27.88 -6.76
N HIS A 186 14.15 -26.92 -7.21
CA HIS A 186 12.78 -26.76 -6.75
C HIS A 186 11.89 -27.93 -7.16
N ILE A 187 11.97 -28.38 -8.41
CA ILE A 187 11.20 -29.55 -8.87
C ILE A 187 11.67 -30.83 -8.14
N MET A 188 12.99 -31.01 -7.99
CA MET A 188 13.58 -32.15 -7.28
C MET A 188 13.10 -32.22 -5.84
N ALA A 189 13.19 -31.10 -5.11
CA ALA A 189 12.82 -31.05 -3.71
C ALA A 189 11.30 -31.21 -3.50
N PHE A 190 10.48 -30.62 -4.38
CA PHE A 190 9.04 -30.83 -4.38
C PHE A 190 8.67 -32.31 -4.57
N ASN A 191 9.34 -32.99 -5.50
CA ASN A 191 9.17 -34.43 -5.70
C ASN A 191 9.71 -35.26 -4.54
N LEU A 192 10.82 -34.85 -3.92
CA LEU A 192 11.33 -35.52 -2.71
C LEU A 192 10.29 -35.47 -1.59
N VAL A 193 9.69 -34.30 -1.32
CA VAL A 193 8.59 -34.18 -0.34
C VAL A 193 7.40 -35.04 -0.77
N GLY A 194 7.04 -35.06 -2.05
CA GLY A 194 5.99 -35.94 -2.58
C GLY A 194 6.22 -37.42 -2.34
N ASN A 195 7.45 -37.89 -2.50
CA ASN A 195 7.78 -39.28 -2.24
C ASN A 195 7.75 -39.59 -0.74
N LEU A 196 8.28 -38.71 0.11
CA LEU A 196 8.29 -38.92 1.57
C LEU A 196 6.87 -38.85 2.18
N MET A 197 6.01 -37.99 1.64
CA MET A 197 4.65 -37.77 2.17
C MET A 197 3.61 -38.72 1.57
N LEU A 198 3.70 -38.98 0.27
CA LEU A 198 2.62 -39.58 -0.54
C LEU A 198 3.09 -40.76 -1.43
N SER A 199 4.38 -41.13 -1.36
CA SER A 199 5.01 -42.16 -2.20
C SER A 199 4.81 -41.96 -3.70
N ARG A 200 4.88 -40.71 -4.19
CA ARG A 200 4.71 -40.40 -5.61
C ARG A 200 5.52 -39.17 -6.03
N ASP A 201 5.97 -39.18 -7.28
CA ASP A 201 6.41 -37.96 -7.97
C ASP A 201 5.15 -37.16 -8.30
N LEU A 202 5.06 -35.92 -7.83
CA LEU A 202 3.90 -35.06 -8.10
C LEU A 202 4.10 -34.26 -9.38
N LEU A 203 5.33 -33.81 -9.61
CA LEU A 203 5.74 -33.12 -10.81
C LEU A 203 6.45 -34.10 -11.72
N ASP A 204 5.72 -34.50 -12.75
CA ASP A 204 6.31 -34.97 -14.00
C ASP A 204 5.97 -33.93 -15.06
N MET A 205 6.80 -33.74 -16.09
CA MET A 205 6.54 -32.69 -17.10
C MET A 205 5.11 -32.78 -17.70
N GLN A 206 4.45 -33.94 -17.60
CA GLN A 206 3.12 -34.23 -18.15
C GLN A 206 1.97 -34.23 -17.10
N SER A 207 2.21 -33.99 -15.81
CA SER A 207 1.18 -34.09 -14.74
C SER A 207 0.42 -32.79 -14.51
N GLU A 208 -0.82 -32.68 -15.00
CA GLU A 208 -1.67 -31.48 -14.84
C GLU A 208 -1.95 -31.15 -13.36
N ALA A 209 -2.30 -32.14 -12.55
CA ALA A 209 -2.57 -31.94 -11.11
C ALA A 209 -1.32 -31.52 -10.32
N GLY A 210 -0.16 -32.04 -10.71
CA GLY A 210 1.14 -31.66 -10.14
C GLY A 210 1.47 -30.19 -10.39
N HIS A 211 1.33 -29.75 -11.65
CA HIS A 211 1.56 -28.36 -12.06
C HIS A 211 0.62 -27.39 -11.34
N VAL A 212 -0.67 -27.71 -11.25
CA VAL A 212 -1.65 -26.90 -10.50
C VAL A 212 -1.26 -26.78 -9.03
N PHE A 213 -0.79 -27.87 -8.42
CA PHE A 213 -0.37 -27.85 -7.02
C PHE A 213 0.90 -27.02 -6.81
N PHE A 214 1.90 -27.22 -7.66
CA PHE A 214 3.16 -26.47 -7.62
C PHE A 214 2.96 -24.96 -7.83
N GLU A 215 2.17 -24.57 -8.83
CA GLU A 215 1.84 -23.16 -9.07
C GLU A 215 1.09 -22.56 -7.87
N ALA A 216 0.10 -23.28 -7.33
CA ALA A 216 -0.64 -22.82 -6.17
C ALA A 216 0.28 -22.67 -4.93
N MET A 217 1.28 -23.55 -4.77
CA MET A 217 2.27 -23.48 -3.69
C MET A 217 3.21 -22.28 -3.83
N ASN A 218 3.69 -22.02 -5.05
CA ASN A 218 4.53 -20.85 -5.32
C ASN A 218 3.79 -19.54 -5.02
N MET A 219 2.52 -19.46 -5.41
CA MET A 219 1.68 -18.31 -5.07
C MET A 219 1.44 -18.19 -3.56
N LEU A 220 1.24 -19.31 -2.86
CA LEU A 220 1.09 -19.33 -1.40
C LEU A 220 2.34 -18.75 -0.72
N MET A 221 3.53 -19.16 -1.15
CA MET A 221 4.80 -18.64 -0.65
C MET A 221 4.96 -17.13 -0.88
N GLN A 222 4.60 -16.64 -2.07
CA GLN A 222 4.63 -15.20 -2.37
C GLN A 222 3.69 -14.42 -1.42
N TRP A 223 2.46 -14.88 -1.22
CA TRP A 223 1.52 -14.19 -0.33
C TRP A 223 1.90 -14.30 1.15
N ALA A 224 2.53 -15.40 1.56
CA ALA A 224 3.03 -15.58 2.92
C ALA A 224 4.25 -14.68 3.21
N GLY A 225 5.11 -14.45 2.21
CA GLY A 225 6.30 -13.59 2.33
C GLY A 225 6.01 -12.09 2.25
N LYS A 226 4.87 -11.69 1.67
CA LYS A 226 4.50 -10.28 1.53
C LYS A 226 4.21 -9.63 2.89
N PRO A 227 4.86 -8.51 3.22
CA PRO A 227 4.59 -7.82 4.48
C PRO A 227 3.17 -7.25 4.49
N ASN A 228 2.43 -7.56 5.54
CA ASN A 228 1.03 -7.16 5.67
C ASN A 228 0.88 -6.07 6.74
N VAL A 229 0.25 -4.94 6.38
CA VAL A 229 -0.03 -3.83 7.30
C VAL A 229 -0.85 -4.31 8.51
N ALA A 230 -1.73 -5.29 8.32
CA ALA A 230 -2.56 -5.87 9.38
C ALA A 230 -1.74 -6.54 10.50
N ASP A 231 -0.50 -6.95 10.22
CA ASP A 231 0.41 -7.57 11.21
C ASP A 231 1.06 -6.54 12.13
N PHE A 232 1.10 -5.28 11.70
CA PHE A 232 1.71 -4.17 12.43
C PHE A 232 0.66 -3.23 13.02
N VAL A 233 -0.54 -3.16 12.42
CA VAL A 233 -1.65 -2.31 12.85
C VAL A 233 -2.92 -3.16 13.02
N PRO A 234 -3.09 -3.85 14.17
CA PRO A 234 -4.12 -4.88 14.34
C PRO A 234 -5.57 -4.41 14.12
N PHE A 235 -5.89 -3.15 14.40
CA PHE A 235 -7.25 -2.65 14.19
C PHE A 235 -7.63 -2.46 12.70
N LEU A 236 -6.66 -2.54 11.78
CA LEU A 236 -6.90 -2.49 10.32
C LEU A 236 -7.05 -3.88 9.68
N LYS A 237 -7.05 -4.97 10.47
CA LYS A 237 -7.18 -6.35 9.98
C LYS A 237 -8.41 -6.57 9.10
N TRP A 238 -9.52 -5.90 9.40
CA TRP A 238 -10.80 -6.08 8.70
C TRP A 238 -10.81 -5.49 7.28
N LEU A 239 -9.91 -4.53 6.98
CA LEU A 239 -9.89 -3.85 5.69
C LEU A 239 -9.19 -4.67 4.59
N ASP A 240 -8.23 -5.53 4.95
CA ASP A 240 -7.33 -6.25 4.02
C ASP A 240 -6.92 -5.38 2.80
N PRO A 241 -6.29 -4.21 3.01
CA PRO A 241 -6.13 -3.19 1.97
C PRO A 241 -5.30 -3.65 0.77
N LEU A 242 -4.40 -4.61 0.99
CA LEU A 242 -3.55 -5.22 -0.04
C LEU A 242 -4.12 -6.55 -0.59
N GLY A 243 -5.29 -6.98 -0.11
CA GLY A 243 -5.92 -8.24 -0.50
C GLY A 243 -5.09 -9.49 -0.18
N ILE A 244 -4.11 -9.39 0.72
CA ILE A 244 -3.15 -10.46 1.02
C ILE A 244 -3.88 -11.65 1.61
N LYS A 245 -4.75 -11.42 2.62
CA LYS A 245 -5.49 -12.51 3.27
C LYS A 245 -6.45 -13.17 2.29
N ARG A 246 -7.14 -12.39 1.45
CA ARG A 246 -8.06 -12.91 0.43
C ARG A 246 -7.35 -13.78 -0.61
N ASN A 247 -6.23 -13.31 -1.16
CA ASN A 247 -5.47 -14.08 -2.15
C ASN A 247 -4.84 -15.32 -1.52
N MET A 248 -4.31 -15.20 -0.30
CA MET A 248 -3.82 -16.33 0.47
C MET A 248 -4.90 -17.40 0.67
N ALA A 249 -6.13 -17.01 1.06
CA ALA A 249 -7.23 -17.96 1.19
C ALA A 249 -7.57 -18.67 -0.13
N ARG A 250 -7.50 -17.97 -1.27
CA ARG A 250 -7.74 -18.57 -2.59
C ARG A 250 -6.71 -19.65 -2.92
N HIS A 251 -5.42 -19.35 -2.80
CA HIS A 251 -4.35 -20.29 -3.14
C HIS A 251 -4.24 -21.43 -2.12
N MET A 252 -4.36 -21.11 -0.82
CA MET A 252 -4.45 -22.10 0.26
C MET A 252 -5.60 -23.09 0.02
N GLY A 253 -6.77 -22.62 -0.40
CA GLY A 253 -7.91 -23.47 -0.72
C GLY A 253 -7.66 -24.42 -1.89
N ARG A 254 -6.96 -23.95 -2.94
CA ARG A 254 -6.53 -24.80 -4.08
C ARG A 254 -5.57 -25.89 -3.60
N CYS A 255 -4.54 -25.53 -2.83
CA CYS A 255 -3.60 -26.49 -2.26
C CYS A 255 -4.30 -27.54 -1.38
N MET A 256 -5.16 -27.10 -0.46
CA MET A 256 -5.92 -28.00 0.41
C MET A 256 -6.83 -28.94 -0.38
N LYS A 257 -7.42 -28.48 -1.49
CA LYS A 257 -8.25 -29.34 -2.36
C LYS A 257 -7.44 -30.44 -3.02
N VAL A 258 -6.25 -30.13 -3.53
CA VAL A 258 -5.36 -31.14 -4.14
C VAL A 258 -4.91 -32.17 -3.10
N VAL A 259 -4.42 -31.71 -1.95
CA VAL A 259 -3.97 -32.61 -0.86
C VAL A 259 -5.14 -33.48 -0.36
N ALA A 260 -6.34 -32.90 -0.21
CA ALA A 260 -7.52 -33.66 0.18
C ALA A 260 -7.83 -34.79 -0.80
N GLY A 261 -7.65 -34.56 -2.10
CA GLY A 261 -7.80 -35.60 -3.13
C GLY A 261 -6.84 -36.77 -2.94
N PHE A 262 -5.56 -36.49 -2.60
CA PHE A 262 -4.59 -37.55 -2.31
C PHE A 262 -4.92 -38.33 -1.04
N ILE A 263 -5.45 -37.66 -0.01
CA ILE A 263 -5.92 -38.33 1.20
C ILE A 263 -7.11 -39.24 0.88
N ASP A 264 -8.09 -38.74 0.12
CA ASP A 264 -9.29 -39.52 -0.25
C ASP A 264 -8.93 -40.74 -1.08
N GLU A 265 -8.03 -40.59 -2.06
CA GLU A 265 -7.49 -41.69 -2.85
C GLU A 265 -6.90 -42.77 -1.94
N ARG A 266 -6.07 -42.38 -0.96
CA ARG A 266 -5.43 -43.34 -0.03
C ARG A 266 -6.43 -44.03 0.90
N VAL A 267 -7.41 -43.29 1.41
CA VAL A 267 -8.46 -43.86 2.27
C VAL A 267 -9.28 -44.88 1.49
N HIS A 268 -9.61 -44.58 0.22
CA HIS A 268 -10.34 -45.51 -0.65
C HIS A 268 -9.51 -46.75 -1.02
N GLU A 269 -8.19 -46.61 -1.26
CA GLU A 269 -7.27 -47.74 -1.46
C GLU A 269 -7.27 -48.71 -0.25
N LYS A 270 -7.22 -48.16 0.98
CA LYS A 270 -7.29 -48.97 2.21
C LYS A 270 -8.64 -49.67 2.36
N GLN A 271 -9.76 -48.97 2.12
CA GLN A 271 -11.11 -49.54 2.23
C GLN A 271 -11.40 -50.63 1.18
N SER A 272 -10.83 -50.49 -0.01
CA SER A 272 -11.03 -51.46 -1.11
C SER A 272 -10.13 -52.69 -1.02
N GLY A 273 -9.28 -52.81 0.02
CA GLY A 273 -8.34 -53.92 0.19
C GLY A 273 -7.23 -53.94 -0.87
N ARG A 274 -7.07 -52.86 -1.65
CA ARG A 274 -6.03 -52.70 -2.69
C ARG A 274 -4.78 -52.03 -2.14
N GLU A 275 -4.59 -52.07 -0.83
CA GLU A 275 -3.49 -51.39 -0.16
C GLU A 275 -2.16 -51.96 -0.66
N LYS A 276 -1.42 -51.14 -1.41
CA LYS A 276 0.02 -51.35 -1.59
C LYS A 276 0.68 -50.93 -0.28
N VAL A 277 1.42 -51.82 0.38
CA VAL A 277 2.18 -51.49 1.59
C VAL A 277 3.17 -50.38 1.28
N LYS A 278 2.80 -49.15 1.58
CA LYS A 278 3.61 -47.94 1.41
C LYS A 278 3.95 -47.41 2.79
N LYS A 279 5.24 -47.26 3.11
CA LYS A 279 5.66 -46.66 4.39
C LYS A 279 5.94 -45.18 4.18
N ASP A 280 4.89 -44.40 3.93
CA ASP A 280 4.97 -42.94 3.83
C ASP A 280 4.32 -42.24 5.02
N PHE A 281 4.59 -40.94 5.13
CA PHE A 281 4.11 -40.13 6.25
C PHE A 281 2.58 -40.04 6.30
N LEU A 282 1.89 -40.02 5.15
CA LEU A 282 0.43 -40.06 5.12
C LEU A 282 -0.12 -41.34 5.77
N ASN A 283 0.51 -42.49 5.53
CA ASN A 283 0.10 -43.73 6.20
C ASN A 283 0.30 -43.65 7.72
N ALA A 284 1.40 -43.07 8.19
CA ALA A 284 1.60 -42.84 9.62
C ALA A 284 0.56 -41.87 10.22
N LEU A 285 0.11 -40.86 9.47
CA LEU A 285 -0.98 -39.96 9.89
C LEU A 285 -2.33 -40.68 9.98
N LEU A 286 -2.61 -41.59 9.03
CA LEU A 286 -3.86 -42.36 8.98
C LEU A 286 -3.92 -43.47 10.03
N GLU A 287 -2.78 -44.06 10.36
CA GLU A 287 -2.63 -45.13 11.37
C GLU A 287 -2.46 -44.59 12.78
N TYR A 288 -2.28 -43.27 12.94
CA TYR A 288 -2.19 -42.65 14.25
C TYR A 288 -3.49 -42.88 15.04
N GLU A 289 -3.34 -43.53 16.19
CA GLU A 289 -4.38 -43.70 17.20
C GLU A 289 -3.88 -43.13 18.53
N GLY A 290 -4.60 -42.13 19.02
CA GLY A 290 -4.30 -41.46 20.28
C GLY A 290 -4.64 -42.33 21.48
N THR A 291 -3.98 -42.07 22.60
CA THR A 291 -4.20 -42.80 23.85
C THR A 291 -5.38 -42.26 24.68
N GLY A 292 -6.11 -41.26 24.17
CA GLY A 292 -7.18 -40.54 24.88
C GLY A 292 -6.73 -39.67 26.08
N LYS A 293 -5.45 -39.74 26.46
CA LYS A 293 -4.88 -39.02 27.63
C LYS A 293 -4.20 -37.70 27.27
N GLU A 294 -3.61 -37.62 26.07
CA GLU A 294 -3.00 -36.40 25.54
C GLU A 294 -3.43 -36.23 24.06
N GLY A 295 -4.08 -35.11 23.76
CA GLY A 295 -4.51 -34.68 22.42
C GLY A 295 -5.60 -35.54 21.74
N PRO A 296 -5.79 -35.42 20.41
CA PRO A 296 -6.92 -36.04 19.73
C PRO A 296 -6.71 -37.54 19.53
N ASP A 297 -7.81 -38.30 19.60
CA ASP A 297 -7.80 -39.75 19.33
C ASP A 297 -7.41 -40.08 17.88
N LYS A 298 -7.79 -39.21 16.94
CA LYS A 298 -7.43 -39.34 15.52
C LYS A 298 -7.09 -37.98 14.94
N ILE A 299 -6.19 -37.96 13.97
CA ILE A 299 -5.86 -36.74 13.25
C ILE A 299 -6.97 -36.46 12.25
N SER A 300 -7.60 -35.29 12.37
CA SER A 300 -8.66 -34.88 11.44
C SER A 300 -8.11 -34.72 10.02
N LYS A 301 -8.93 -34.97 8.99
CA LYS A 301 -8.57 -34.75 7.58
C LYS A 301 -8.09 -33.32 7.33
N LYS A 302 -8.69 -32.33 7.99
CA LYS A 302 -8.25 -30.94 7.93
C LYS A 302 -6.81 -30.78 8.44
N ASN A 303 -6.48 -31.39 9.57
CA ASN A 303 -5.13 -31.33 10.12
C ASN A 303 -4.14 -32.09 9.22
N MET A 304 -4.49 -33.27 8.71
CA MET A 304 -3.64 -33.98 7.74
C MET A 304 -3.32 -33.11 6.52
N ASN A 305 -4.32 -32.42 5.95
CA ASN A 305 -4.11 -31.47 4.86
C ASN A 305 -3.09 -30.38 5.24
N ILE A 306 -3.27 -29.76 6.41
CA ILE A 306 -2.40 -28.68 6.90
C ILE A 306 -0.96 -29.18 7.12
N ILE A 307 -0.80 -30.38 7.67
CA ILE A 307 0.51 -30.96 7.98
C ILE A 307 1.27 -31.30 6.70
N ILE A 308 0.63 -31.97 5.73
CA ILE A 308 1.26 -32.26 4.44
C ILE A 308 1.63 -30.95 3.75
N LEU A 309 0.72 -29.98 3.75
CA LEU A 309 0.97 -28.67 3.16
C LEU A 309 2.16 -27.95 3.83
N LEU A 310 2.29 -28.05 5.15
CA LEU A 310 3.42 -27.48 5.89
C LEU A 310 4.76 -28.07 5.42
N CYS A 311 4.85 -29.38 5.18
CA CYS A 311 6.09 -30.01 4.72
C CYS A 311 6.59 -29.42 3.40
N TYR A 312 5.68 -29.17 2.46
CA TYR A 312 6.02 -28.50 1.21
C TYR A 312 6.37 -27.02 1.41
N LEU A 313 5.65 -26.28 2.26
CA LEU A 313 6.01 -24.88 2.54
C LEU A 313 7.40 -24.77 3.15
N TYR A 314 7.77 -25.68 4.05
CA TYR A 314 9.11 -25.71 4.65
C TYR A 314 10.21 -25.94 3.60
N GLU A 315 10.01 -26.88 2.67
CA GLU A 315 10.91 -27.13 1.54
C GLU A 315 11.10 -25.88 0.68
N ASN A 316 9.99 -25.25 0.26
CA ASN A 316 10.03 -24.01 -0.51
C ASN A 316 10.77 -22.89 0.24
N THR A 317 10.52 -22.74 1.55
CA THR A 317 11.18 -21.71 2.36
C THR A 317 12.68 -21.97 2.48
N ALA A 318 13.09 -23.24 2.63
CA ALA A 318 14.50 -23.60 2.74
C ALA A 318 15.27 -23.27 1.45
N ILE A 319 14.72 -23.64 0.29
CA ILE A 319 15.29 -23.33 -1.04
C ILE A 319 15.37 -21.83 -1.24
N ILE A 320 14.26 -21.13 -1.01
CA ILE A 320 14.20 -19.69 -1.14
C ILE A 320 15.23 -19.04 -0.21
N CYS A 321 15.31 -19.41 1.07
CA CYS A 321 16.30 -18.84 1.99
C CYS A 321 17.76 -19.13 1.56
N THR A 322 18.05 -20.27 0.93
CA THR A 322 19.38 -20.54 0.37
C THR A 322 19.70 -19.74 -0.89
N PHE A 323 18.70 -19.29 -1.67
CA PHE A 323 18.90 -18.56 -2.93
C PHE A 323 18.48 -17.08 -2.90
N GLN A 324 17.85 -16.61 -1.82
CA GLN A 324 17.34 -15.24 -1.63
C GLN A 324 18.45 -14.24 -1.27
N GLU A 325 19.69 -14.52 -1.66
CA GLU A 325 20.74 -13.50 -1.78
C GLU A 325 20.52 -12.62 -3.04
N SER A 326 19.49 -12.86 -3.86
CA SER A 326 19.33 -12.24 -5.19
C SER A 326 18.04 -11.44 -5.51
N SER A 327 17.04 -11.32 -4.64
CA SER A 327 15.78 -10.62 -5.00
C SER A 327 15.33 -9.56 -3.99
N ASN A 328 16.01 -8.41 -3.99
CA ASN A 328 15.66 -7.22 -3.20
C ASN A 328 14.62 -6.29 -3.87
N SER A 329 13.90 -6.73 -4.89
CA SER A 329 13.00 -5.86 -5.70
C SER A 329 11.63 -5.60 -5.08
N GLU A 330 11.11 -6.47 -4.20
CA GLU A 330 9.73 -6.33 -3.72
C GLU A 330 9.54 -5.23 -2.65
N MET A 331 10.60 -4.87 -1.92
CA MET A 331 10.54 -3.79 -0.92
C MET A 331 10.64 -2.38 -1.54
N GLU A 332 11.16 -2.24 -2.76
CA GLU A 332 11.17 -0.98 -3.50
C GLU A 332 9.75 -0.53 -3.86
N TRP A 333 8.85 -1.50 -4.11
CA TRP A 333 7.48 -1.19 -4.50
C TRP A 333 6.66 -0.60 -3.34
N MET A 334 6.84 -1.10 -2.12
CA MET A 334 6.11 -0.59 -0.96
C MET A 334 6.59 0.77 -0.48
N SER A 335 7.89 1.05 -0.56
CA SER A 335 8.41 2.39 -0.27
C SER A 335 7.95 3.40 -1.34
N SER A 336 7.85 2.99 -2.60
CA SER A 336 7.31 3.80 -3.70
C SER A 336 5.81 4.10 -3.49
N VAL A 337 4.97 3.10 -3.22
CA VAL A 337 3.53 3.32 -3.03
C VAL A 337 3.23 4.23 -1.83
N LEU A 338 3.94 4.05 -0.72
CA LEU A 338 3.75 4.89 0.47
C LEU A 338 4.28 6.31 0.29
N THR A 339 5.38 6.50 -0.44
CA THR A 339 5.85 7.85 -0.79
C THR A 339 4.85 8.56 -1.70
N TRP A 340 4.32 7.91 -2.74
CA TRP A 340 3.28 8.49 -3.59
C TRP A 340 2.00 8.84 -2.83
N LEU A 341 1.52 7.98 -1.93
CA LEU A 341 0.36 8.28 -1.08
C LEU A 341 0.62 9.49 -0.16
N SER A 342 1.82 9.61 0.40
CA SER A 342 2.19 10.75 1.25
C SER A 342 2.29 12.07 0.46
N VAL A 343 2.84 12.03 -0.77
CA VAL A 343 2.95 13.18 -1.67
C VAL A 343 1.58 13.63 -2.14
N SER A 344 0.71 12.70 -2.53
CA SER A 344 -0.68 13.01 -2.93
C SER A 344 -1.47 13.63 -1.79
N PHE A 345 -1.35 13.10 -0.56
CA PHE A 345 -2.03 13.66 0.62
C PHE A 345 -1.57 15.09 0.94
N LEU A 346 -0.26 15.34 0.89
CA LEU A 346 0.30 16.69 1.09
C LEU A 346 -0.11 17.66 -0.02
N ALA A 347 -0.13 17.21 -1.28
CA ALA A 347 -0.57 18.02 -2.43
C ALA A 347 -2.06 18.40 -2.31
N SER A 348 -2.92 17.46 -1.91
CA SER A 348 -4.35 17.73 -1.68
C SER A 348 -4.56 18.72 -0.52
N LEU A 349 -3.78 18.61 0.57
CA LEU A 349 -3.81 19.57 1.68
C LEU A 349 -3.36 20.97 1.25
N LEU A 350 -2.32 21.08 0.42
CA LEU A 350 -1.84 22.35 -0.14
C LEU A 350 -2.86 23.00 -1.07
N LEU A 351 -3.54 22.20 -1.90
CA LEU A 351 -4.62 22.66 -2.77
C LEU A 351 -5.83 23.15 -1.95
N LEU A 352 -6.23 22.44 -0.91
CA LEU A 352 -7.31 22.87 0.00
C LEU A 352 -6.93 24.15 0.77
N PHE A 353 -5.68 24.27 1.22
CA PHE A 353 -5.21 25.45 1.94
C PHE A 353 -5.14 26.70 1.04
N THR A 354 -4.68 26.54 -0.21
CA THR A 354 -4.65 27.64 -1.19
C THR A 354 -6.06 28.04 -1.63
N TRP A 355 -6.98 27.08 -1.82
CA TRP A 355 -8.38 27.36 -2.14
C TRP A 355 -9.10 28.15 -1.03
N THR A 356 -8.92 27.75 0.23
CA THR A 356 -9.56 28.43 1.38
C THR A 356 -9.01 29.83 1.67
N LYS A 357 -7.73 30.11 1.35
CA LYS A 357 -7.16 31.47 1.38
C LYS A 357 -7.62 32.31 0.20
N ALA A 358 -7.65 31.75 -1.01
CA ALA A 358 -8.09 32.48 -2.21
C ALA A 358 -9.57 32.90 -2.15
N ALA A 359 -10.43 32.05 -1.57
CA ALA A 359 -11.86 32.33 -1.41
C ALA A 359 -12.17 33.45 -0.38
N LYS A 360 -11.19 33.92 0.41
CA LYS A 360 -11.36 34.95 1.45
C LYS A 360 -10.74 36.32 1.12
N GLY A 361 -10.19 36.52 -0.08
CA GLY A 361 -9.59 37.79 -0.48
C GLY A 361 -10.62 38.88 -0.81
N SER A 362 -10.78 39.86 0.09
CA SER A 362 -11.29 41.23 -0.09
C SER A 362 -12.42 41.45 -1.12
N SER A 363 -13.68 41.38 -0.69
CA SER A 363 -14.85 41.74 -1.52
C SER A 363 -15.36 43.18 -1.33
N LYS A 364 -14.72 44.02 -0.50
CA LYS A 364 -15.29 45.33 -0.13
C LYS A 364 -14.87 46.50 -1.03
N GLN A 365 -13.82 46.36 -1.84
CA GLN A 365 -13.26 47.49 -2.61
C GLN A 365 -13.26 47.28 -4.13
N ARG A 366 -13.60 46.09 -4.63
CA ARG A 366 -13.54 45.75 -6.06
C ARG A 366 -14.90 45.88 -6.77
N PRO A 367 -14.91 46.14 -8.08
CA PRO A 367 -16.13 46.02 -8.89
C PRO A 367 -16.71 44.60 -8.81
N PRO A 368 -18.03 44.44 -8.97
CA PRO A 368 -18.67 43.13 -8.95
C PRO A 368 -18.13 42.23 -10.08
N GLY A 369 -17.98 40.93 -9.79
CA GLY A 369 -17.49 39.95 -10.74
C GLY A 369 -17.64 38.51 -10.24
N PRO A 370 -17.57 37.51 -11.13
CA PRO A 370 -17.60 36.10 -10.73
C PRO A 370 -16.33 35.71 -9.94
N PRO A 371 -16.43 34.76 -8.99
CA PRO A 371 -15.25 34.23 -8.32
C PRO A 371 -14.36 33.47 -9.31
N GLY A 372 -13.05 33.68 -9.26
CA GLY A 372 -12.06 33.00 -10.12
C GLY A 372 -11.41 31.80 -9.43
N TRP A 373 -10.92 30.84 -10.25
CA TRP A 373 -10.17 29.68 -9.78
C TRP A 373 -8.77 30.07 -9.26
N PRO A 374 -8.15 29.29 -8.36
CA PRO A 374 -6.77 29.52 -7.93
C PRO A 374 -5.82 29.49 -9.14
N ILE A 375 -4.90 30.46 -9.21
CA ILE A 375 -3.82 30.59 -10.22
C ILE A 375 -4.31 30.89 -11.66
N VAL A 376 -5.40 30.27 -12.12
CA VAL A 376 -5.93 30.40 -13.49
C VAL A 376 -7.07 31.44 -13.60
N GLY A 377 -7.72 31.78 -12.49
CA GLY A 377 -8.78 32.79 -12.46
C GLY A 377 -10.03 32.36 -13.24
N ASN A 378 -10.56 33.26 -14.07
CA ASN A 378 -11.75 33.09 -14.91
C ASN A 378 -11.41 32.74 -16.36
N MET A 379 -10.17 32.34 -16.67
CA MET A 379 -9.77 32.05 -18.05
C MET A 379 -10.61 30.94 -18.70
N PHE A 380 -10.93 29.87 -17.96
CA PHE A 380 -11.79 28.80 -18.47
C PHE A 380 -13.23 29.25 -18.68
N ASP A 381 -13.69 30.23 -17.92
CA ASP A 381 -15.06 30.75 -18.02
C ASP A 381 -15.26 31.63 -19.26
N LEU A 382 -14.18 32.11 -19.90
CA LEU A 382 -14.25 32.99 -21.07
C LEU A 382 -14.74 32.30 -22.34
N GLY A 383 -14.49 31.00 -22.49
CA GLY A 383 -14.84 30.23 -23.70
C GLY A 383 -14.15 30.73 -24.97
N THR A 384 -14.49 30.15 -26.13
CA THR A 384 -13.83 30.49 -27.42
C THR A 384 -14.14 31.91 -27.92
N MET A 385 -15.20 32.56 -27.41
CA MET A 385 -15.61 33.92 -27.79
C MET A 385 -15.78 34.83 -26.55
N PRO A 386 -14.70 35.46 -26.05
CA PRO A 386 -14.72 36.24 -24.80
C PRO A 386 -15.68 37.42 -24.82
N HIS A 387 -15.84 38.08 -25.97
CA HIS A 387 -16.73 39.24 -26.13
C HIS A 387 -18.20 38.89 -25.84
N GLN A 388 -18.67 37.69 -26.23
CA GLN A 388 -20.03 37.23 -25.93
C GLN A 388 -20.18 36.91 -24.44
N THR A 389 -19.16 36.30 -23.85
CA THR A 389 -19.12 36.01 -22.41
C THR A 389 -19.14 37.30 -21.60
N PHE A 390 -18.35 38.30 -21.98
CA PHE A 390 -18.36 39.63 -21.38
C PHE A 390 -19.75 40.28 -21.46
N TYR A 391 -20.39 40.24 -22.64
CA TYR A 391 -21.74 40.78 -22.82
C TYR A 391 -22.78 40.09 -21.91
N LYS A 392 -22.71 38.76 -21.77
CA LYS A 392 -23.56 37.99 -20.84
C LYS A 392 -23.31 38.36 -19.37
N LEU A 393 -22.04 38.54 -18.99
CA LEU A 393 -21.65 38.92 -17.64
C LEU A 393 -22.11 40.34 -17.28
N ARG A 394 -22.20 41.25 -18.25
CA ARG A 394 -22.73 42.61 -18.04
C ARG A 394 -24.17 42.61 -17.55
N ALA A 395 -25.01 41.71 -18.05
CA ALA A 395 -26.40 41.62 -17.60
C ALA A 395 -26.51 41.26 -16.10
N LYS A 396 -25.51 40.56 -15.56
CA LYS A 396 -25.49 40.06 -14.18
C LYS A 396 -24.70 40.93 -13.21
N TYR A 397 -23.58 41.49 -13.65
CA TYR A 397 -22.64 42.23 -12.79
C TYR A 397 -22.56 43.73 -13.14
N GLY A 398 -23.21 44.16 -14.21
CA GLY A 398 -23.25 45.56 -14.63
C GLY A 398 -22.17 45.93 -15.66
N PRO A 399 -22.14 47.22 -16.06
CA PRO A 399 -21.31 47.71 -17.18
C PRO A 399 -19.81 47.82 -16.88
N VAL A 400 -19.40 47.68 -15.61
CA VAL A 400 -18.01 47.63 -15.16
C VAL A 400 -17.86 46.39 -14.29
N LEU A 401 -17.02 45.44 -14.69
CA LEU A 401 -16.86 44.17 -14.00
C LEU A 401 -15.39 43.80 -13.82
N TRP A 402 -15.11 43.08 -12.74
CA TRP A 402 -13.78 42.61 -12.39
C TRP A 402 -13.60 41.12 -12.74
N LEU A 403 -12.51 40.77 -13.40
CA LEU A 403 -12.14 39.39 -13.73
C LEU A 403 -10.67 39.14 -13.42
N LYS A 404 -10.37 37.90 -13.07
CA LYS A 404 -8.99 37.46 -12.89
C LYS A 404 -8.57 36.61 -14.07
N LEU A 405 -7.64 37.04 -14.90
CA LEU A 405 -7.15 36.25 -16.04
C LEU A 405 -5.76 35.70 -15.70
N GLY A 406 -5.74 34.50 -15.12
CA GLY A 406 -4.52 33.91 -14.55
C GLY A 406 -4.11 34.61 -13.26
N LEU A 407 -2.89 35.15 -13.23
CA LEU A 407 -2.40 36.00 -12.13
C LEU A 407 -2.67 37.49 -12.35
N VAL A 408 -3.31 37.86 -13.46
CA VAL A 408 -3.51 39.26 -13.84
C VAL A 408 -4.95 39.68 -13.55
N ASP A 409 -5.07 40.77 -12.79
CA ASP A 409 -6.35 41.40 -12.50
C ASP A 409 -6.79 42.30 -13.67
N THR A 410 -8.00 42.05 -14.18
CA THR A 410 -8.51 42.64 -15.43
C THR A 410 -9.87 43.29 -15.19
N MET A 411 -10.01 44.55 -15.61
CA MET A 411 -11.28 45.25 -15.56
C MET A 411 -11.91 45.32 -16.96
N VAL A 412 -13.17 44.91 -17.06
CA VAL A 412 -13.90 44.93 -18.33
C VAL A 412 -14.94 46.04 -18.27
N ILE A 413 -14.87 46.97 -19.23
CA ILE A 413 -15.75 48.14 -19.31
C ILE A 413 -16.51 48.07 -20.62
N GLN A 414 -17.84 48.04 -20.53
CA GLN A 414 -18.72 47.81 -21.69
C GLN A 414 -19.66 48.99 -21.98
N SER A 415 -19.37 50.17 -21.41
CA SER A 415 -20.11 51.41 -21.67
C SER A 415 -19.15 52.51 -22.10
N ALA A 416 -19.39 53.10 -23.27
CA ALA A 416 -18.57 54.18 -23.82
C ALA A 416 -18.49 55.38 -22.88
N LYS A 417 -19.57 55.70 -22.16
CA LYS A 417 -19.61 56.78 -21.18
C LYS A 417 -18.78 56.47 -19.93
N ALA A 418 -18.84 55.23 -19.43
CA ALA A 418 -18.05 54.79 -18.28
C ALA A 418 -16.55 54.72 -18.63
N ALA A 419 -16.22 54.27 -19.84
CA ALA A 419 -14.87 54.29 -20.37
C ALA A 419 -14.33 55.72 -20.49
N ALA A 420 -15.11 56.65 -21.08
CA ALA A 420 -14.72 58.05 -21.23
C ALA A 420 -14.52 58.77 -19.89
N GLU A 421 -15.38 58.53 -18.89
CA GLU A 421 -15.21 59.10 -17.54
C GLU A 421 -13.98 58.54 -16.83
N LEU A 422 -13.72 57.23 -16.97
CA LEU A 422 -12.57 56.58 -16.36
C LEU A 422 -11.24 57.10 -16.92
N PHE A 423 -11.11 57.19 -18.26
CA PHE A 423 -9.89 57.72 -18.88
C PHE A 423 -9.70 59.21 -18.64
N LYS A 424 -10.77 59.98 -18.45
CA LYS A 424 -10.65 61.41 -18.22
C LYS A 424 -10.14 61.73 -16.80
N ASN A 425 -10.45 60.87 -15.83
CA ASN A 425 -10.15 61.13 -14.41
C ASN A 425 -8.97 60.30 -13.87
N ASN A 426 -8.66 59.15 -14.47
CA ASN A 426 -7.63 58.21 -14.00
C ASN A 426 -7.03 57.44 -15.20
N ASP A 427 -6.26 58.10 -16.07
CA ASP A 427 -5.62 57.50 -17.26
C ASP A 427 -4.35 56.68 -16.92
N LEU A 428 -3.56 57.14 -15.95
CA LEU A 428 -2.26 56.55 -15.59
C LEU A 428 -2.29 55.02 -15.33
N PRO A 429 -3.27 54.44 -14.59
CA PRO A 429 -3.30 53.00 -14.31
C PRO A 429 -3.63 52.10 -15.52
N PHE A 430 -4.14 52.70 -16.60
CA PHE A 430 -4.63 52.02 -17.82
C PHE A 430 -3.76 52.30 -19.05
N SER A 431 -2.66 53.02 -18.87
CA SER A 431 -1.72 53.39 -19.93
C SER A 431 -1.03 52.18 -20.58
N ASP A 432 -0.94 51.05 -19.88
CA ASP A 432 -0.17 49.87 -20.31
C ASP A 432 -1.09 48.72 -20.78
N ARG A 433 -1.24 48.54 -22.10
CA ARG A 433 -2.04 47.44 -22.70
C ARG A 433 -1.22 46.14 -22.75
N LYS A 434 -1.00 45.51 -21.61
CA LYS A 434 -0.37 44.17 -21.55
C LYS A 434 -1.42 43.07 -21.66
N VAL A 435 -1.34 42.26 -22.72
CA VAL A 435 -2.08 40.99 -22.82
C VAL A 435 -1.25 39.90 -22.15
N PRO A 436 -1.77 39.18 -21.12
CA PRO A 436 -1.08 38.06 -20.51
C PRO A 436 -0.65 37.01 -21.53
N LYS A 437 0.61 36.54 -21.48
CA LYS A 437 1.16 35.51 -22.38
C LYS A 437 0.29 34.24 -22.42
N ALA A 438 -0.35 33.90 -21.30
CA ALA A 438 -1.24 32.75 -21.18
C ALA A 438 -2.52 32.88 -22.04
N LEU A 439 -3.06 34.09 -22.21
CA LEU A 439 -4.21 34.32 -23.10
C LEU A 439 -3.80 34.22 -24.58
N THR A 440 -2.61 34.71 -24.92
CA THR A 440 -2.05 34.55 -26.27
C THR A 440 -1.81 33.08 -26.62
N ALA A 441 -1.34 32.28 -25.67
CA ALA A 441 -1.17 30.82 -25.85
C ALA A 441 -2.50 30.07 -26.02
N LEU A 442 -3.61 30.62 -25.52
CA LEU A 442 -4.96 30.09 -25.71
C LEU A 442 -5.65 30.62 -26.99
N GLY A 443 -4.91 31.32 -27.85
CA GLY A 443 -5.41 31.81 -29.14
C GLY A 443 -6.17 33.14 -29.08
N TYR A 444 -6.18 33.84 -27.95
CA TYR A 444 -6.81 35.16 -27.85
C TYR A 444 -5.88 36.26 -28.38
N ASN A 445 -6.35 37.03 -29.37
CA ASN A 445 -5.63 38.18 -29.94
C ASN A 445 -6.15 39.52 -29.37
N GLN A 446 -5.42 40.63 -29.59
CA GLN A 446 -5.82 41.96 -29.10
C GLN A 446 -7.22 42.39 -29.57
N GLY A 447 -7.64 41.99 -30.78
CA GLY A 447 -8.98 42.30 -31.29
C GLY A 447 -10.10 41.61 -30.51
N SER A 448 -9.87 40.36 -30.05
CA SER A 448 -10.85 39.58 -29.28
C SER A 448 -11.09 40.10 -27.85
N LEU A 449 -10.15 40.93 -27.34
CA LEU A 449 -10.15 41.49 -25.99
C LEU A 449 -10.32 43.02 -25.97
N ALA A 450 -10.75 43.64 -27.09
CA ALA A 450 -10.83 45.09 -27.23
C ALA A 450 -11.72 45.81 -26.18
N MET A 451 -12.64 45.08 -25.53
CA MET A 451 -13.52 45.59 -24.47
C MET A 451 -12.99 45.36 -23.03
N ALA A 452 -11.85 44.70 -22.87
CA ALA A 452 -11.20 44.45 -21.60
C ALA A 452 -9.92 45.27 -21.48
N GLN A 453 -9.71 45.92 -20.35
CA GLN A 453 -8.45 46.58 -20.06
C GLN A 453 -7.79 45.98 -18.82
N THR A 454 -6.50 45.71 -18.98
CA THR A 454 -5.64 45.24 -17.90
C THR A 454 -5.32 46.42 -16.98
N VAL A 455 -5.51 46.26 -15.68
CA VAL A 455 -5.10 47.27 -14.70
C VAL A 455 -3.66 46.95 -14.30
N ALA A 456 -2.72 47.84 -14.62
CA ALA A 456 -1.30 47.59 -14.34
C ALA A 456 -0.94 47.89 -12.87
N TYR A 457 -1.67 48.80 -12.21
CA TYR A 457 -1.49 49.16 -10.80
C TYR A 457 -2.84 49.47 -10.16
N TYR A 458 -3.22 48.68 -9.15
CA TYR A 458 -4.45 48.88 -8.38
C TYR A 458 -4.07 49.43 -7.00
N ASP A 459 -4.45 50.67 -6.71
CA ASP A 459 -4.27 51.27 -5.39
C ASP A 459 -5.42 50.85 -4.47
N ASP A 460 -5.13 50.00 -3.48
CA ASP A 460 -6.09 49.49 -2.49
C ASP A 460 -6.61 50.58 -1.52
N SER A 461 -6.09 51.81 -1.60
CA SER A 461 -6.45 52.91 -0.69
C SER A 461 -7.80 53.58 -0.99
N ALA A 462 -8.33 53.47 -2.21
CA ALA A 462 -9.57 54.12 -2.64
C ALA A 462 -10.63 53.14 -3.21
N PRO A 463 -11.93 53.26 -2.85
CA PRO A 463 -12.96 52.36 -3.36
C PRO A 463 -13.25 52.62 -4.85
N TRP A 464 -13.47 51.57 -5.65
CA TRP A 464 -13.70 51.70 -7.11
C TRP A 464 -14.81 52.69 -7.51
N SER A 465 -15.79 52.91 -6.63
CA SER A 465 -16.87 53.87 -6.85
C SER A 465 -16.42 55.33 -6.89
N SER A 466 -15.22 55.66 -6.40
CA SER A 466 -14.66 57.02 -6.45
C SER A 466 -14.11 57.39 -7.83
N TRP A 467 -13.89 56.41 -8.71
CA TRP A 467 -13.38 56.63 -10.07
C TRP A 467 -14.45 57.11 -11.05
N LEU A 468 -15.71 57.10 -10.62
CA LEU A 468 -16.88 57.55 -11.38
C LEU A 468 -17.58 58.66 -10.59
N THR A 469 -18.17 59.64 -11.29
CA THR A 469 -18.90 60.73 -10.63
C THR A 469 -20.13 60.19 -9.87
N LYS A 470 -20.55 60.86 -8.78
CA LYS A 470 -21.72 60.45 -7.96
C LYS A 470 -23.01 60.29 -8.79
N ASP A 471 -23.11 61.01 -9.90
CA ASP A 471 -24.28 61.04 -10.79
C ASP A 471 -24.27 59.92 -11.85
N SER A 472 -23.09 59.34 -12.15
CA SER A 472 -22.97 58.16 -13.02
C SER A 472 -23.11 56.85 -12.23
N THR A 473 -22.62 56.78 -10.99
CA THR A 473 -22.80 55.61 -10.10
C THR A 473 -24.27 55.32 -9.76
N SER A 474 -25.11 56.36 -9.61
CA SER A 474 -26.55 56.21 -9.36
C SER A 474 -27.31 55.66 -10.58
N ARG A 475 -26.97 56.10 -11.80
CA ARG A 475 -27.61 55.67 -13.06
C ARG A 475 -27.13 54.31 -13.56
N LEU A 476 -25.88 53.94 -13.29
CA LEU A 476 -25.35 52.61 -13.61
C LEU A 476 -26.01 51.51 -12.75
N ARG A 477 -26.45 51.85 -11.52
CA ARG A 477 -27.27 50.95 -10.69
C ARG A 477 -28.72 50.84 -11.16
N SER A 478 -29.25 51.79 -11.94
CA SER A 478 -30.66 51.86 -12.34
C SER A 478 -30.96 51.36 -13.77
N GLY A 479 -29.98 50.80 -14.49
CA GLY A 479 -30.20 50.04 -15.73
C GLY A 479 -30.84 50.80 -16.92
N LYS A 480 -30.91 52.14 -16.91
CA LYS A 480 -31.47 52.91 -18.02
C LYS A 480 -30.36 53.37 -18.97
N SER A 481 -30.15 52.65 -20.08
CA SER A 481 -29.37 53.17 -21.21
C SER A 481 -30.25 54.10 -22.06
N ALA A 482 -29.89 55.37 -22.16
CA ALA A 482 -30.43 56.26 -23.18
C ALA A 482 -29.75 55.93 -24.53
N LEU A 483 -30.43 55.12 -25.34
CA LEU A 483 -30.20 55.05 -26.78
C LEU A 483 -31.16 56.04 -27.43
N THR A 484 -30.68 57.22 -27.75
CA THR A 484 -31.32 58.09 -28.75
C THR A 484 -30.26 59.07 -29.25
N ARG A 485 -30.21 59.21 -30.58
CA ARG A 485 -29.43 60.16 -31.36
C ARG A 485 -28.05 59.70 -31.83
N TRP A 486 -28.04 58.76 -32.78
CA TRP A 486 -27.06 58.72 -33.89
C TRP A 486 -27.82 58.30 -35.16
N SER A 487 -28.49 59.27 -35.78
CA SER A 487 -29.03 59.22 -37.14
C SER A 487 -29.03 60.64 -37.71
N SER A 488 -27.85 61.17 -38.02
CA SER A 488 -27.59 62.32 -38.92
C SER A 488 -26.19 62.87 -38.62
N GLY A 489 -25.29 62.84 -39.61
CA GLY A 489 -23.94 63.39 -39.56
C GLY A 489 -22.95 62.47 -40.24
#